data_AF-A0A917I198-F1
#
_entry.id   AF-A0A917I198-F1
#
_cell.length_a   1.000
_cell.length_b   1.000
_cell.length_c   1.000
_cell.angle_alpha   90.00
_cell.angle_beta   90.00
_cell.angle_gamma   90.00
#
_symmetry.space_group_name_H-M   'P 1'
#
loop_
_entity.id
_entity.type
_entity.pdbx_description
1 polymer ?
#
loop_
_entity_poly.entity_id
_entity_poly.type
_entity_poly.pdbx_seq_one_letter_code
_entity_poly.pdbx_strand_id
1 'polypeptide(L)'
;MIDKKDTLIKKIENKKGSPNHYQFFFTEKKKIKKNNTPIIKNKIWVADTKYNYYVYERDSYEFVFYRTEDKLISKKVLESLTYVKRREQLLKTEKLLFNFTIYFIEPVNKNKYIMRKVYPVFYE
;
A
#
# COMPACT_ATOMS: atom_id res chain seq x y z
N MET A 1 5.68 -10.28 -5.52
CA MET A 1 5.63 -9.50 -6.77
C MET A 1 4.39 -8.62 -6.74
N ILE A 2 4.49 -7.35 -7.14
CA ILE A 2 3.33 -6.45 -7.20
C ILE A 2 2.57 -6.70 -8.50
N ASP A 3 1.30 -7.04 -8.39
CA ASP A 3 0.41 -7.15 -9.56
C ASP A 3 -0.05 -5.75 -9.97
N LYS A 4 0.27 -5.34 -11.21
CA LYS A 4 -0.12 -4.04 -11.76
C LYS A 4 -1.64 -3.92 -11.99
N LYS A 5 -2.37 -5.03 -12.01
CA LYS A 5 -3.83 -5.05 -12.18
C LYS A 5 -4.59 -4.99 -10.84
N ASP A 6 -3.89 -5.11 -9.71
CA ASP A 6 -4.53 -5.01 -8.40
C ASP A 6 -4.83 -3.54 -8.07
N THR A 7 -6.10 -3.16 -8.19
CA THR A 7 -6.60 -1.81 -7.90
C THR A 7 -6.58 -1.46 -6.41
N LEU A 8 -6.32 -2.45 -5.55
CA LEU A 8 -6.18 -2.29 -4.11
C LEU A 8 -4.73 -2.12 -3.66
N ILE A 9 -3.80 -1.98 -4.62
CA ILE A 9 -2.43 -1.52 -4.38
C ILE A 9 -2.28 -0.15 -5.01
N LYS A 10 -1.96 0.85 -4.18
CA LYS A 10 -1.61 2.20 -4.65
C LYS A 10 -0.13 2.43 -4.42
N LYS A 11 0.56 2.97 -5.43
CA LYS A 11 1.93 3.48 -5.31
C LYS A 11 1.88 5.00 -5.31
N ILE A 12 2.45 5.61 -4.28
CA ILE A 12 2.48 7.06 -4.10
C ILE A 12 3.93 7.50 -4.27
N GLU A 13 4.16 8.29 -5.33
CA GLU A 13 5.48 8.80 -5.64
C GLU A 13 5.64 10.20 -5.07
N ASN A 14 6.55 10.35 -4.11
CA ASN A 14 6.81 11.64 -3.47
C ASN A 14 7.94 12.40 -4.19
N LYS A 15 7.99 13.71 -3.93
CA LYS A 15 9.05 14.59 -4.43
C LYS A 15 10.42 14.18 -3.88
N LYS A 16 11.47 14.64 -4.57
CA LYS A 16 12.88 14.37 -4.24
C LYS A 16 13.16 14.71 -2.76
N GLY A 17 13.58 13.72 -1.98
CA GLY A 17 13.89 13.87 -0.55
C GLY A 17 12.92 13.17 0.41
N SER A 18 11.74 12.74 -0.06
CA SER A 18 10.79 11.97 0.75
C SER A 18 10.74 10.50 0.32
N PRO A 19 10.50 9.56 1.25
CA PRO A 19 10.28 8.16 0.89
C PRO A 19 9.08 8.05 -0.04
N ASN A 20 9.11 7.05 -0.91
CA ASN A 20 7.95 6.68 -1.72
C ASN A 20 7.16 5.63 -0.95
N HIS A 21 5.88 5.48 -1.26
CA HIS A 21 4.99 4.66 -0.47
C HIS A 21 4.24 3.66 -1.35
N TYR A 22 3.93 2.51 -0.77
CA TYR A 22 2.85 1.68 -1.22
C TYR A 22 1.78 1.58 -0.17
N GLN A 23 0.53 1.63 -0.60
CA GLN A 23 -0.63 1.40 0.25
C GLN A 23 -1.40 0.18 -0.27
N PHE A 24 -1.55 -0.82 0.59
CA PHE A 24 -2.19 -2.10 0.32
C PHE A 24 -3.50 -2.13 1.10
N PHE A 25 -4.62 -1.94 0.41
CA PHE A 25 -5.95 -1.93 1.04
C PHE A 25 -6.45 -3.35 1.26
N PHE A 26 -7.24 -3.59 2.31
CA PHE A 26 -7.96 -4.86 2.49
C PHE A 26 -9.12 -5.00 1.50
N THR A 27 -9.52 -6.25 1.25
CA THR A 27 -10.67 -6.54 0.36
C THR A 27 -11.98 -6.10 1.00
N GLU A 28 -12.10 -6.31 2.31
CA GLU A 28 -13.28 -5.98 3.10
C GLU A 28 -13.33 -4.50 3.46
N LYS A 29 -14.54 -3.97 3.57
CA LYS A 29 -14.80 -2.63 4.10
C LYS A 29 -15.35 -2.76 5.51
N LYS A 30 -14.87 -1.92 6.42
CA LYS A 30 -15.41 -1.81 7.78
C LYS A 30 -16.27 -0.56 7.89
N LYS A 31 -17.38 -0.68 8.61
CA LYS A 31 -18.25 0.44 8.95
C LYS A 31 -17.61 1.21 10.10
N ILE A 32 -17.14 2.42 9.84
CA ILE A 32 -16.54 3.29 10.84
C ILE A 32 -17.43 4.50 11.08
N LYS A 33 -17.42 4.99 12.32
CA LYS A 33 -18.13 6.20 12.72
C LYS A 33 -17.17 7.39 12.57
N LYS A 34 -17.55 8.37 11.76
CA LYS A 34 -16.82 9.64 11.65
C LYS A 34 -17.61 10.76 12.31
N ASN A 35 -16.87 11.66 12.94
CA ASN A 35 -17.41 12.84 13.60
C ASN A 35 -17.23 14.03 12.65
N ASN A 36 -18.25 14.89 12.55
CA ASN A 36 -18.31 16.08 11.70
C ASN A 36 -18.25 15.77 10.20
N THR A 37 -19.37 15.98 9.50
CA THR A 37 -19.49 15.79 8.05
C THR A 37 -18.47 16.68 7.29
N PRO A 38 -17.69 16.15 6.33
CA PRO A 38 -16.73 16.94 5.57
C PRO A 38 -17.45 17.96 4.70
N ILE A 39 -17.06 19.24 4.82
CA ILE A 39 -17.57 20.31 3.97
C ILE A 39 -16.89 20.18 2.60
N ILE A 40 -17.55 19.53 1.65
CA ILE A 40 -17.13 19.63 0.26
C ILE A 40 -17.63 21.00 -0.22
N LYS A 41 -16.70 21.97 -0.37
CA LYS A 41 -17.02 23.25 -1.03
C LYS A 41 -17.76 22.96 -2.33
N ASN A 42 -19.02 23.37 -2.39
CA ASN A 42 -19.94 23.39 -3.53
C ASN A 42 -20.95 22.25 -3.68
N LYS A 43 -21.13 21.32 -2.74
CA LYS A 43 -22.34 20.47 -2.75
C LYS A 43 -22.93 20.25 -1.35
N ILE A 44 -24.19 20.69 -1.25
CA ILE A 44 -25.23 20.46 -0.22
C ILE A 44 -25.31 21.54 0.88
N TRP A 45 -26.45 22.24 0.87
CA TRP A 45 -26.98 23.09 1.93
C TRP A 45 -27.52 22.20 3.05
N VAL A 46 -26.70 21.86 4.05
CA VAL A 46 -27.20 21.32 5.32
C VAL A 46 -26.63 22.17 6.42
N ALA A 47 -27.48 22.59 7.37
CA ALA A 47 -27.06 23.34 8.53
C ALA A 47 -25.94 22.59 9.28
N ASP A 48 -24.97 23.36 9.81
CA ASP A 48 -23.85 22.92 10.64
C ASP A 48 -24.32 21.96 11.71
N THR A 49 -24.30 20.67 11.39
CA THR A 49 -24.77 19.66 12.31
C THR A 49 -23.66 18.69 12.58
N LYS A 50 -23.19 18.80 13.82
CA LYS A 50 -22.22 17.95 14.53
C LYS A 50 -22.73 16.51 14.69
N TYR A 51 -23.30 15.91 13.65
CA TYR A 51 -23.79 14.54 13.70
C TYR A 51 -22.67 13.59 13.30
N ASN A 52 -22.61 12.50 14.05
CA ASN A 52 -21.76 11.38 13.68
C ASN A 52 -22.42 10.63 12.53
N TYR A 53 -21.65 10.29 11.52
CA TYR A 53 -22.12 9.52 10.36
C TYR A 53 -21.26 8.28 10.18
N TYR A 54 -21.80 7.26 9.51
CA TYR A 54 -21.08 6.03 9.25
C TYR A 54 -20.61 5.98 7.81
N VAL A 55 -19.35 5.62 7.60
CA VAL A 55 -18.78 5.36 6.28
C VAL A 55 -18.18 3.97 6.23
N TYR A 56 -18.16 3.39 5.03
CA TYR A 56 -17.49 2.13 4.77
C TYR A 56 -16.09 2.41 4.21
N GLU A 57 -15.07 2.19 5.02
CA GLU A 57 -13.67 2.39 4.63
C GLU A 57 -12.92 1.05 4.61
N ARG A 58 -11.89 0.97 3.77
CA ARG A 58 -10.98 -0.17 3.75
C ARG A 58 -9.81 0.16 4.65
N ASP A 59 -9.50 -0.74 5.57
CA ASP A 59 -8.21 -0.68 6.25
C ASP A 59 -7.09 -0.82 5.20
N SER A 60 -5.89 -0.38 5.55
CA SER A 60 -4.72 -0.53 4.69
C SER A 60 -3.45 -0.71 5.47
N TYR A 61 -2.52 -1.47 4.89
CA TYR A 61 -1.11 -1.43 5.29
C TYR A 61 -0.33 -0.51 4.38
N GLU A 62 0.60 0.22 4.98
CA GLU A 62 1.48 1.11 4.27
C GLU A 62 2.93 0.65 4.38
N PHE A 63 3.66 0.79 3.28
CA PHE A 63 5.07 0.43 3.17
C PHE A 63 5.85 1.57 2.53
N VAL A 64 6.92 2.00 3.17
CA VAL A 64 7.84 3.02 2.63
C VAL A 64 9.05 2.40 1.96
N PHE A 65 9.60 3.10 0.97
CA PHE A 65 10.82 2.70 0.29
C PHE A 65 11.61 3.88 -0.25
N TYR A 66 12.92 3.66 -0.41
CA TYR A 66 13.84 4.62 -1.00
C TYR A 66 14.33 4.10 -2.35
N ARG A 67 14.13 4.87 -3.42
CA ARG A 67 14.58 4.48 -4.78
C ARG A 67 16.10 4.29 -4.87
N THR A 68 16.86 4.92 -3.98
CA THR A 68 18.32 4.74 -3.87
C THR A 68 18.72 3.34 -3.43
N GLU A 69 17.81 2.58 -2.81
CA GLU A 69 18.03 1.19 -2.38
C GLU A 69 17.53 0.16 -3.41
N ASP A 70 16.98 0.61 -4.56
CA ASP A 70 16.47 -0.29 -5.59
C ASP A 70 17.61 -1.10 -6.22
N LYS A 71 17.42 -2.42 -6.31
CA LYS A 71 18.34 -3.32 -7.01
C LYS A 71 17.71 -3.83 -8.29
N LEU A 72 18.46 -3.78 -9.38
CA LEU A 72 18.05 -4.39 -10.65
C LEU A 72 18.43 -5.88 -10.64
N ILE A 73 17.44 -6.76 -10.76
CA ILE A 73 17.65 -8.20 -10.82
C ILE A 73 17.22 -8.77 -12.16
N SER A 74 17.87 -9.87 -12.56
CA SER A 74 17.54 -10.60 -13.78
C SER A 74 16.38 -11.58 -13.56
N LYS A 75 15.78 -12.04 -14.66
CA LYS A 75 14.77 -13.11 -14.62
C LYS A 75 15.27 -14.39 -13.91
N LYS A 76 16.53 -14.78 -14.13
CA LYS A 76 17.15 -15.95 -13.49
C LYS A 76 17.18 -15.80 -11.95
N VAL A 77 17.51 -14.60 -11.46
CA VAL A 77 17.48 -14.30 -10.02
C VAL A 77 16.05 -14.31 -9.51
N LEU A 78 15.08 -13.76 -10.26
CA LEU A 78 13.67 -13.81 -9.86
C LEU A 78 13.16 -15.26 -9.72
N GLU A 79 13.53 -16.14 -10.64
CA GLU A 79 13.12 -17.54 -10.65
C GLU A 79 13.69 -18.35 -9.47
N SER A 80 14.84 -17.93 -8.90
CA SER A 80 15.41 -18.57 -7.72
C SER A 80 14.80 -18.09 -6.39
N LEU A 81 13.91 -17.08 -6.41
CA LEU A 81 13.30 -16.54 -5.20
C LEU A 81 11.97 -17.22 -4.89
N THR A 82 11.73 -17.47 -3.61
CA THR A 82 10.38 -17.75 -3.11
C THR A 82 9.68 -16.42 -2.83
N TYR A 83 8.56 -16.17 -3.51
CA TYR A 83 7.81 -14.93 -3.32
C TYR A 83 6.30 -15.14 -3.39
N VAL A 84 5.59 -14.31 -2.63
CA VAL A 84 4.13 -14.19 -2.66
C VAL A 84 3.71 -13.35 -3.87
N LYS A 85 2.66 -13.79 -4.56
CA LYS A 85 2.10 -13.09 -5.73
C LYS A 85 0.82 -12.31 -5.43
N ARG A 86 0.07 -12.71 -4.40
CA ARG A 86 -1.24 -12.13 -4.07
C ARG A 86 -1.16 -11.25 -2.84
N ARG A 87 -1.78 -10.07 -2.90
CA ARG A 87 -1.86 -9.10 -1.81
C ARG A 87 -2.43 -9.73 -0.53
N GLU A 88 -3.49 -10.53 -0.63
CA GLU A 88 -4.17 -11.13 0.52
C GLU A 88 -3.26 -12.07 1.32
N GLN A 89 -2.33 -12.75 0.64
CA GLN A 89 -1.36 -13.61 1.30
C GLN A 89 -0.38 -12.78 2.14
N LEU A 90 0.08 -11.64 1.62
CA LEU A 90 0.91 -10.69 2.38
C LEU A 90 0.16 -10.11 3.58
N LEU A 91 -1.11 -9.72 3.40
CA LEU A 91 -1.91 -9.12 4.47
C LEU A 91 -2.26 -10.13 5.58
N LYS A 92 -2.49 -11.42 5.24
CA LYS A 92 -2.69 -12.47 6.26
C LYS A 92 -1.45 -12.75 7.09
N THR A 93 -0.27 -12.39 6.60
CA THR A 93 1.01 -12.62 7.29
C THR A 93 1.44 -11.47 8.21
N GLU A 94 0.53 -10.57 8.60
CA GLU A 94 0.79 -9.45 9.52
C GLU A 94 1.72 -9.77 10.71
N LYS A 95 1.50 -10.90 11.39
CA LYS A 95 2.34 -11.33 12.52
C LYS A 95 3.81 -11.60 12.14
N LEU A 96 4.11 -11.86 10.87
CA LEU A 96 5.45 -12.14 10.35
C LEU A 96 6.16 -10.88 9.84
N LEU A 97 5.44 -9.78 9.57
CA LEU A 97 6.04 -8.55 9.00
C LEU A 97 7.04 -7.86 9.94
N PHE A 98 7.06 -8.24 11.24
CA PHE A 98 7.94 -7.66 12.25
C PHE A 98 9.38 -8.19 12.23
N ASN A 99 9.64 -9.38 11.67
CA ASN A 99 10.95 -10.04 11.78
C ASN A 99 11.66 -10.29 10.44
N PHE A 100 11.07 -9.87 9.32
CA PHE A 100 11.65 -10.13 8.00
C PHE A 100 11.89 -8.84 7.23
N THR A 101 12.99 -8.82 6.47
CA THR A 101 13.17 -7.80 5.44
C THR A 101 12.24 -8.10 4.27
N ILE A 102 11.37 -7.15 3.96
CA ILE A 102 10.37 -7.31 2.91
C ILE A 102 10.92 -6.70 1.61
N TYR A 103 10.81 -7.47 0.53
CA TYR A 103 11.16 -7.01 -0.81
C TYR A 103 9.95 -7.06 -1.72
N PHE A 104 9.66 -5.93 -2.36
CA PHE A 104 8.70 -5.84 -3.44
C PHE A 104 9.42 -5.93 -4.78
N ILE A 105 8.80 -6.62 -5.73
CA ILE A 105 9.38 -6.84 -7.05
C ILE A 105 8.43 -6.23 -8.08
N GLU A 106 8.96 -5.30 -8.88
CA GLU A 106 8.27 -4.62 -9.98
C GLU A 106 8.93 -4.98 -11.33
N PRO A 107 8.16 -5.40 -12.36
CA PRO A 107 8.71 -5.64 -13.68
C PRO A 107 9.03 -4.33 -14.40
N VAL A 108 10.26 -4.21 -14.91
CA VAL A 108 10.72 -3.10 -15.77
C VAL A 108 10.55 -3.47 -17.23
N ASN A 109 11.08 -4.62 -17.63
CA ASN A 109 10.92 -5.21 -18.97
C ASN A 109 10.95 -6.75 -18.88
N LYS A 110 10.86 -7.45 -20.01
CA LYS A 110 10.72 -8.92 -20.07
C LYS A 110 11.76 -9.70 -19.25
N ASN A 111 12.97 -9.15 -19.04
CA ASN A 111 14.08 -9.86 -18.40
C ASN A 111 14.68 -9.13 -17.18
N LYS A 112 14.15 -7.96 -16.83
CA LYS A 112 14.68 -7.10 -15.75
C LYS A 112 13.57 -6.67 -14.80
N TYR A 113 13.88 -6.75 -13.51
CA TYR A 113 12.96 -6.43 -12.44
C TYR A 113 13.66 -5.53 -11.42
N ILE A 114 12.91 -4.61 -10.83
CA ILE A 114 13.36 -3.86 -9.65
C ILE A 114 12.98 -4.70 -8.43
N MET A 115 13.98 -5.08 -7.65
CA MET A 115 13.83 -5.57 -6.29
C MET A 115 14.03 -4.40 -5.34
N ARG A 116 12.98 -4.10 -4.59
CA ARG A 116 12.87 -2.91 -3.76
C ARG A 116 12.67 -3.33 -2.32
N LYS A 117 13.60 -2.94 -1.47
CA LYS A 117 13.44 -3.10 -0.03
C LYS A 117 12.35 -2.14 0.46
N VAL A 118 11.42 -2.65 1.27
CA VAL A 118 10.33 -1.86 1.82
C VAL A 118 10.25 -2.02 3.33
N TYR A 119 9.72 -0.99 4.00
CA TYR A 119 9.58 -0.95 5.45
C TYR A 119 8.11 -0.72 5.79
N PRO A 120 7.49 -1.57 6.64
CA PRO A 120 6.12 -1.33 7.07
C PRO A 120 6.03 -0.03 7.89
N VAL A 121 4.96 0.73 7.69
CA VAL A 121 4.63 1.91 8.50
C VAL A 121 3.68 1.48 9.59
N PHE A 122 4.01 1.81 10.82
CA PHE A 122 3.17 1.61 11.98
C PHE A 122 2.70 2.97 12.48
N TYR A 123 1.40 3.13 12.62
CA TYR A 123 0.79 4.28 13.27
C TYR A 123 0.57 3.88 14.73
N GLU A 124 1.20 4.61 15.65
CA GLU A 124 0.98 4.49 17.11
C GLU A 124 -0.43 4.95 17.51
#